data_AF-W6XNC3-F1
#
_entry.id   AF-W6XNC3-F1
#
_cell.length_a   1.000
_cell.length_b   1.000
_cell.length_c   1.000
_cell.angle_alpha   90.00
_cell.angle_beta   90.00
_cell.angle_gamma   90.00
#
_symmetry.space_group_name_H-M   'P 1'
#
loop_
_entity.id
_entity.type
_entity.pdbx_description
1 polymer ?
#
loop_
_entity_poly.entity_id
_entity_poly.type
_entity_poly.pdbx_seq_one_letter_code
_entity_poly.pdbx_strand_id
1 'polypeptide(L)'
;ELSSDYNFLFLEQYHLLDSNFNLNTQRVVNFRVNQGNTVYLYDLEGKILYYTATSFNGLKANLGIHHSTVTKCIKTGSLYLDYFMISDQLKPDAKKAGLSLEELSKFISDKR
;
A
#
# COMPACT_ATOMS: atom_id res chain seq x y z
N GLU A 1 32.31 -8.17 -53.81
CA GLU A 1 32.59 -8.39 -52.38
C GLU A 1 31.60 -7.55 -51.58
N LEU A 2 30.90 -8.14 -50.61
CA LEU A 2 30.02 -7.37 -49.72
C LEU A 2 30.90 -6.44 -48.88
N SER A 3 30.55 -5.15 -48.84
CA SER A 3 31.28 -4.16 -48.03
C SER A 3 31.39 -4.65 -46.60
N SER A 4 32.58 -4.52 -46.00
CA SER A 4 32.88 -4.87 -44.60
C SER A 4 31.98 -4.13 -43.59
N ASP A 5 31.21 -3.15 -44.06
CA ASP A 5 30.26 -2.38 -43.26
C ASP A 5 29.10 -3.21 -42.73
N TYR A 6 28.79 -4.39 -43.27
CA TYR A 6 27.64 -5.19 -42.80
C TYR A 6 27.99 -6.23 -41.74
N ASN A 7 29.26 -6.34 -41.33
CA ASN A 7 29.73 -7.36 -40.38
C ASN A 7 29.02 -7.28 -39.01
N PHE A 8 28.57 -6.09 -38.60
CA PHE A 8 27.85 -5.88 -37.35
C PHE A 8 26.46 -6.55 -37.34
N LEU A 9 25.80 -6.67 -38.50
CA LEU A 9 24.48 -7.32 -38.60
C LEU A 9 24.58 -8.81 -38.32
N PHE A 10 25.64 -9.47 -38.78
CA PHE A 10 25.83 -10.91 -38.53
C PHE A 10 26.09 -11.20 -37.05
N LEU A 11 26.83 -10.31 -36.36
CA LEU A 11 27.05 -10.41 -34.92
C LEU A 11 25.75 -10.18 -34.13
N GLU A 12 24.95 -9.19 -34.53
CA GLU A 12 23.63 -8.95 -33.95
C GLU A 12 22.70 -10.15 -34.14
N GLN A 13 22.64 -10.70 -35.36
CA GLN A 13 21.85 -11.89 -35.66
C GLN A 13 22.30 -13.12 -34.86
N TYR A 14 23.60 -13.30 -34.66
CA TYR A 14 24.17 -14.40 -33.86
C TYR A 14 23.72 -14.32 -32.40
N HIS A 15 23.77 -13.13 -31.79
CA HIS A 15 23.34 -12.93 -30.42
C HIS A 15 21.82 -13.09 -30.23
N LEU A 16 21.01 -12.75 -31.24
CA LEU A 16 19.57 -12.96 -31.20
C LEU A 16 19.16 -14.45 -31.26
N LEU A 17 20.04 -15.33 -31.74
CA LEU A 17 19.80 -16.78 -31.80
C LEU A 17 20.20 -17.51 -30.50
N ASP A 18 20.94 -16.85 -29.61
CA ASP A 18 21.30 -17.42 -28.30
C ASP A 18 20.16 -17.22 -27.31
N SER A 19 19.56 -18.32 -26.86
CA SER A 19 18.47 -18.30 -25.87
C SER A 19 18.90 -17.79 -24.49
N ASN A 20 20.20 -17.72 -24.20
CA ASN A 20 20.75 -17.11 -22.99
C ASN A 20 20.97 -15.60 -23.12
N PHE A 21 20.91 -15.06 -24.35
CA PHE A 21 21.10 -13.65 -24.61
C PHE A 21 19.78 -12.90 -24.52
N ASN A 22 19.65 -12.02 -23.52
CA ASN A 22 18.46 -11.21 -23.31
C ASN A 22 18.81 -9.73 -23.44
N LEU A 23 18.24 -9.06 -24.44
CA LEU A 23 18.37 -7.62 -24.68
C LEU A 23 17.75 -6.75 -23.58
N ASN A 24 16.97 -7.34 -22.67
CA ASN A 24 16.47 -6.66 -21.47
C ASN A 24 17.61 -6.46 -20.45
N THR A 25 18.49 -5.50 -20.73
CA THR A 25 19.58 -5.08 -19.83
C THR A 25 19.07 -4.32 -18.60
N GLN A 26 17.87 -3.75 -18.67
CA GLN A 26 17.18 -3.16 -17.53
C GLN A 26 16.13 -4.15 -16.99
N ARG A 27 16.19 -4.45 -15.69
CA ARG A 27 15.11 -5.15 -14.98
C ARG A 27 13.83 -4.35 -15.16
N VAL A 28 12.92 -4.84 -16.00
CA VAL A 28 11.52 -4.37 -15.99
C VAL A 28 10.92 -4.84 -14.68
N VAL A 29 11.01 -4.00 -13.66
CA VAL A 29 10.30 -4.19 -12.41
C VAL A 29 8.84 -3.91 -12.71
N ASN A 30 8.03 -4.98 -12.79
CA ASN A 30 6.60 -4.84 -12.67
C ASN A 30 6.32 -4.25 -11.29
N PHE A 31 6.15 -2.93 -11.21
CA PHE A 31 5.49 -2.31 -10.08
C PHE A 31 4.09 -2.88 -10.06
N ARG A 32 3.88 -3.94 -9.27
CA ARG A 32 2.53 -4.26 -8.81
C ARG A 32 2.08 -2.96 -8.16
N VAL A 33 1.14 -2.27 -8.79
CA VAL A 33 0.38 -1.20 -8.15
C VAL A 33 -0.14 -1.83 -6.86
N ASN A 34 0.53 -1.53 -5.74
CA ASN A 34 0.06 -1.93 -4.44
C ASN A 34 -1.28 -1.21 -4.30
N GLN A 35 -2.37 -1.91 -4.65
CA GLN A 35 -3.71 -1.49 -4.32
C GLN A 35 -3.67 -1.27 -2.83
N GLY A 36 -3.72 0.00 -2.40
CA GLY A 36 -3.43 0.37 -1.02
C GLY A 36 -4.26 -0.49 -0.09
N ASN A 37 -3.62 -1.11 0.90
CA ASN A 37 -4.36 -1.89 1.89
C ASN A 37 -5.34 -0.92 2.55
N THR A 38 -6.64 -1.16 2.32
CA THR A 38 -7.69 -0.33 2.91
C THR A 38 -7.72 -0.63 4.40
N VAL A 39 -7.80 0.41 5.22
CA VAL A 39 -7.80 0.30 6.68
C VAL A 39 -9.02 0.99 7.22
N TYR A 40 -9.63 0.37 8.21
CA TYR A 40 -10.83 0.82 8.87
C TYR A 40 -10.53 1.09 10.34
N LEU A 41 -10.93 2.26 10.81
CA LEU A 41 -10.83 2.67 12.21
C LEU A 41 -12.22 2.57 12.84
N TYR A 42 -12.34 1.70 13.84
CA TYR A 42 -13.57 1.43 14.56
C TYR A 42 -13.48 1.84 16.02
N ASP A 43 -14.64 1.90 16.67
CA ASP A 43 -14.78 1.87 18.12
C ASP A 43 -14.31 0.53 18.72
N LEU A 44 -14.14 0.50 20.05
CA LEU A 44 -13.78 -0.67 20.87
C LEU A 44 -14.60 -1.90 20.52
N GLU A 45 -15.92 -1.74 20.37
CA GLU A 45 -16.83 -2.84 20.07
C GLU A 45 -16.90 -3.18 18.57
N GLY A 46 -16.26 -2.39 17.70
CA GLY A 46 -16.34 -2.57 16.25
C GLY A 46 -17.69 -2.19 15.63
N LYS A 47 -18.59 -1.57 16.40
CA LYS A 47 -19.96 -1.21 15.97
C LYS A 47 -20.02 0.14 15.24
N ILE A 48 -19.07 1.02 15.50
CA ILE A 48 -19.03 2.37 14.92
C ILE A 48 -17.76 2.50 14.09
N LEU A 49 -17.90 2.88 12.82
CA LEU A 49 -16.80 3.18 11.90
C LEU A 49 -16.53 4.68 11.93
N TYR A 50 -15.35 5.06 12.43
CA TYR A 50 -14.89 6.45 12.50
C TYR A 50 -14.29 6.90 11.18
N TYR A 51 -13.42 6.08 10.58
CA TYR A 51 -12.68 6.48 9.39
C TYR A 51 -12.28 5.29 8.51
N THR A 52 -12.25 5.53 7.20
CA THR A 52 -11.75 4.59 6.21
C THR A 52 -10.61 5.23 5.43
N ALA A 53 -9.43 4.61 5.46
CA ALA A 53 -8.29 4.99 4.66
C ALA A 53 -8.10 4.02 3.51
N THR A 54 -7.90 4.54 2.29
CA THR A 54 -7.59 3.73 1.10
C THR A 54 -6.16 3.16 1.12
N SER A 55 -5.30 3.67 2.00
CA SER A 55 -3.93 3.18 2.18
C SER A 55 -3.37 3.55 3.55
N PHE A 56 -2.33 2.83 3.98
CA PHE A 56 -1.55 3.20 5.18
C PHE A 56 -0.99 4.62 5.10
N ASN A 57 -0.61 5.08 3.91
CA ASN A 57 -0.13 6.45 3.72
C ASN A 57 -1.23 7.48 3.93
N GLY A 58 -2.45 7.20 3.46
CA GLY A 58 -3.62 8.06 3.70
C GLY A 58 -3.93 8.16 5.20
N LEU A 59 -3.84 7.06 5.94
CA LEU A 59 -4.04 7.06 7.39
C LEU A 59 -2.97 7.92 8.11
N LYS A 60 -1.69 7.80 7.70
CA LYS A 60 -0.61 8.61 8.25
C LYS A 60 -0.79 10.10 7.93
N ALA A 61 -1.16 10.44 6.71
CA ALA A 61 -1.35 11.82 6.28
C ALA A 61 -2.52 12.49 7.01
N ASN A 62 -3.62 11.76 7.20
CA ASN A 62 -4.87 12.32 7.70
C ASN A 62 -5.01 12.25 9.24
N LEU A 63 -4.50 11.18 9.87
CA LEU A 63 -4.65 10.94 11.31
C LEU A 63 -3.29 10.90 12.05
N GLY A 64 -2.16 11.03 11.34
CA GLY A 64 -0.83 10.98 11.94
C GLY A 64 -0.40 9.58 12.42
N ILE A 65 -1.17 8.53 12.12
CA ILE A 65 -0.93 7.16 12.61
C ILE A 65 0.11 6.48 11.71
N HIS A 66 1.22 6.04 12.30
CA HIS A 66 2.28 5.39 11.54
C HIS A 66 1.91 3.96 11.09
N HIS A 67 2.37 3.55 9.91
CA HIS A 67 2.07 2.22 9.35
C HIS A 67 2.54 1.07 10.25
N SER A 68 3.63 1.26 11.01
CA SER A 68 4.12 0.25 11.95
C SER A 68 3.12 0.00 13.08
N THR A 69 2.49 1.06 13.59
CA THR A 69 1.47 0.98 14.64
C THR A 69 0.23 0.29 14.11
N VAL A 70 -0.24 0.69 12.93
CA VAL A 70 -1.37 0.03 12.24
C VAL A 70 -1.12 -1.46 12.07
N THR A 71 0.04 -1.82 11.52
CA THR A 71 0.43 -3.23 11.31
C THR A 71 0.47 -4.00 12.62
N LYS A 72 0.98 -3.40 13.70
CA LYS A 72 1.02 -4.02 15.04
C LYS A 72 -0.39 -4.24 15.59
N CYS A 73 -1.27 -3.24 15.51
CA CYS A 73 -2.66 -3.33 15.94
C CYS A 73 -3.41 -4.45 15.19
N ILE A 74 -3.26 -4.52 13.86
CA ILE A 74 -3.89 -5.56 13.04
C ILE A 74 -3.34 -6.95 13.40
N LYS A 75 -2.02 -7.12 13.54
CA LYS A 75 -1.40 -8.43 13.84
C LYS A 75 -1.68 -8.93 15.25
N THR A 76 -1.70 -8.02 16.22
CA THR A 76 -1.81 -8.37 17.65
C THR A 76 -3.27 -8.34 18.13
N GLY A 77 -4.17 -7.72 17.35
CA GLY A 77 -5.52 -7.38 17.80
C GLY A 77 -5.54 -6.29 18.87
N SER A 78 -4.43 -5.57 19.07
CA SER A 78 -4.33 -4.52 20.08
C SER A 78 -5.07 -3.27 19.65
N LEU A 79 -5.69 -2.61 20.62
CA LEU A 79 -6.35 -1.33 20.44
C LEU A 79 -5.33 -0.22 20.24
N TYR A 80 -5.65 0.72 19.36
CA TYR A 80 -4.92 1.97 19.22
C TYR A 80 -5.40 2.95 20.29
N LEU A 81 -4.46 3.46 21.10
CA LEU A 81 -4.73 4.32 22.27
C LEU A 81 -5.72 3.71 23.28
N ASP A 82 -5.89 2.38 23.30
CA ASP A 82 -6.91 1.70 24.13
C ASP A 82 -8.36 2.16 23.89
N TYR A 83 -8.63 2.85 22.77
CA TYR A 83 -9.95 3.36 22.40
C TYR A 83 -10.40 2.94 21.01
N PHE A 84 -9.47 2.69 20.08
CA PHE A 84 -9.81 2.41 18.69
C PHE A 84 -9.39 1.03 18.25
N MET A 85 -10.27 0.34 17.54
CA MET A 85 -9.95 -0.92 16.89
C MET A 85 -9.57 -0.65 15.43
N ILE A 86 -8.38 -1.09 15.02
CA ILE A 86 -7.93 -0.99 13.62
C ILE A 86 -8.08 -2.35 12.95
N SER A 87 -8.71 -2.39 11.78
CA SER A 87 -8.94 -3.60 10.99
C SER A 87 -8.67 -3.36 9.51
N ASP A 88 -8.22 -4.40 8.81
CA ASP A 88 -8.08 -4.45 7.35
C ASP A 88 -9.37 -4.94 6.65
N GLN A 89 -10.29 -5.55 7.40
CA GLN A 89 -11.58 -6.01 6.90
C GLN A 89 -12.70 -5.04 7.25
N LEU A 90 -13.60 -4.82 6.27
CA LEU A 90 -14.83 -4.06 6.47
C LEU A 90 -15.85 -4.91 7.24
N LYS A 91 -16.28 -4.43 8.41
CA LYS A 91 -17.43 -4.99 9.13
C LYS A 91 -18.74 -4.41 8.57
N PRO A 92 -19.66 -5.23 8.02
CA PRO A 92 -20.92 -4.76 7.45
C PRO A 92 -21.90 -4.24 8.52
N ASP A 93 -21.79 -4.72 9.75
CA ASP A 93 -22.67 -4.32 10.87
C ASP A 93 -22.31 -2.94 11.46
N ALA A 94 -21.20 -2.35 11.02
CA ALA A 94 -20.71 -1.10 11.58
C ALA A 94 -21.45 0.11 11.01
N LYS A 95 -21.99 0.96 11.89
CA LYS A 95 -22.59 2.25 11.52
C LYS A 95 -21.51 3.30 11.37
N LYS A 96 -21.60 4.15 10.34
CA LYS A 96 -20.70 5.30 10.20
C LYS A 96 -20.97 6.32 11.31
N ALA A 97 -19.91 6.79 11.96
CA ALA A 97 -20.02 7.77 13.05
C ALA A 97 -20.51 9.16 12.57
N GLY A 98 -20.31 9.48 11.28
CA GLY A 98 -20.67 10.78 10.73
C GLY A 98 -19.75 11.94 11.17
N LEU A 99 -18.65 11.64 11.85
CA LEU A 99 -17.65 12.63 12.27
C LEU A 99 -16.83 13.13 11.08
N SER A 100 -16.52 14.42 11.09
CA SER A 100 -15.56 14.99 10.14
C SER A 100 -14.13 14.54 10.47
N LEU A 101 -13.25 14.55 9.46
CA LEU A 101 -11.85 14.17 9.64
C LEU A 101 -11.15 15.07 10.67
N GLU A 102 -11.47 16.36 10.69
CA GLU A 102 -10.89 17.34 11.62
C GLU A 102 -11.29 17.06 13.08
N GLU A 103 -12.56 16.76 13.32
CA GLU A 103 -13.05 16.38 14.65
C GLU A 103 -12.39 15.09 15.14
N LEU A 104 -12.26 14.09 14.27
CA LEU A 104 -11.61 12.83 14.61
C LEU A 104 -10.12 13.03 14.90
N SER A 105 -9.42 13.85 14.11
CA SER A 105 -8.00 14.17 14.33
C SER A 105 -7.80 14.89 15.67
N LYS A 106 -8.70 15.83 16.00
CA LYS A 106 -8.70 16.52 17.30
C LYS A 106 -8.95 15.56 18.45
N PHE A 107 -9.91 14.64 18.29
CA PHE A 107 -10.23 13.63 19.29
C PHE A 107 -9.07 12.64 19.52
N ILE A 108 -8.37 12.22 18.46
CA ILE A 108 -7.16 11.38 18.59
C ILE A 108 -6.02 12.15 19.25
N SER A 109 -5.87 13.44 18.95
CA SER A 109 -4.82 14.29 19.53
C SER A 109 -5.05 14.56 21.01
N ASP A 110 -6.31 14.68 21.46
CA ASP A 110 -6.68 14.83 22.88
C ASP A 110 -6.38 13.55 23.69
N LYS A 111 -6.51 12.38 23.06
CA LYS A 111 -6.26 11.07 23.66
C LYS A 111 -4.80 10.62 23.63
N ARG A 112 -3.91 11.38 23.00
CA ARG A 112 -2.50 11.03 22.79
C ARG A 112 -1.59 11.64 23.85
#